data_AF-A0A2V2S5Z9-F1
#
_entry.id   AF-A0A2V2S5Z9-F1
#
_cell.length_a   1.000
_cell.length_b   1.000
_cell.length_c   1.000
_cell.angle_alpha   90.00
_cell.angle_beta   90.00
_cell.angle_gamma   90.00
#
_symmetry.space_group_name_H-M   'P 1'
#
loop_
_entity.id
_entity.type
_entity.pdbx_description
1 polymer ?
#
loop_
_entity_poly.entity_id
_entity_poly.type
_entity_poly.pdbx_seq_one_letter_code
_entity_poly.pdbx_strand_id
1 'polypeptide(L)'
;MSATPESVALLIAEGLSPTQISERLETTIESIINEIAMAVAKGVIMKSEVLFALQAHYKKWDCLFNESFPGMPAEAILEFLEAVEKKHFDLAEIQLFKELLASRTIFGDLYGLLVEIECSLHTKIARALRTHHRGGWWRSGVPEKARVEQ
;
A
#
# COMPACT_ATOMS: atom_id res chain seq x y z
N MET A 1 -14.93 19.36 -13.49
CA MET A 1 -14.70 18.28 -14.48
C MET A 1 -15.50 17.08 -14.01
N SER A 2 -16.24 16.38 -14.87
CA SER A 2 -16.95 15.17 -14.43
C SER A 2 -15.95 14.07 -14.08
N ALA A 3 -16.19 13.34 -13.00
CA ALA A 3 -15.42 12.15 -12.68
C ALA A 3 -15.64 11.08 -13.77
N THR A 4 -14.55 10.69 -14.41
CA THR A 4 -14.49 9.59 -15.38
C THR A 4 -13.37 8.64 -14.97
N PRO A 5 -13.38 7.37 -15.41
CA PRO A 5 -12.34 6.41 -15.04
C PRO A 5 -10.94 6.91 -15.43
N GLU A 6 -10.83 7.54 -16.59
CA GLU A 6 -9.58 8.05 -17.14
C GLU A 6 -9.09 9.29 -16.36
N SER A 7 -9.97 10.20 -15.97
CA SER A 7 -9.59 11.35 -15.15
C SER A 7 -9.17 10.93 -13.73
N VAL A 8 -9.86 9.95 -13.15
CA VAL A 8 -9.55 9.46 -11.80
C VAL A 8 -8.24 8.69 -11.81
N ALA A 9 -7.99 7.88 -12.84
CA ALA A 9 -6.71 7.20 -13.05
C ALA A 9 -5.51 8.15 -13.05
N LEU A 10 -5.60 9.26 -13.79
CA LEU A 10 -4.54 10.27 -13.82
C LEU A 10 -4.25 10.86 -12.43
N LEU A 11 -5.29 11.15 -11.65
CA LEU A 11 -5.14 11.72 -10.32
C LEU A 11 -4.59 10.70 -9.30
N ILE A 12 -4.94 9.42 -9.43
CA ILE A 12 -4.31 8.34 -8.65
C ILE A 12 -2.82 8.23 -8.98
N ALA A 13 -2.45 8.34 -10.26
CA ALA A 13 -1.05 8.32 -10.68
C ALA A 13 -0.25 9.54 -10.17
N GLU A 14 -0.91 10.69 -9.96
CA GLU A 14 -0.36 11.86 -9.26
C GLU A 14 -0.20 11.64 -7.74
N GLY A 15 -0.70 10.52 -7.20
CA GLY A 15 -0.61 10.16 -5.79
C GLY A 15 -1.73 10.72 -4.90
N LEU A 16 -2.83 11.20 -5.49
CA LEU A 16 -3.97 11.70 -4.71
C LEU A 16 -4.80 10.54 -4.16
N SER A 17 -5.30 10.67 -2.92
CA SER A 17 -6.27 9.74 -2.34
C SER A 17 -7.69 9.98 -2.91
N PRO A 18 -8.60 8.98 -2.83
CA PRO A 18 -10.00 9.13 -3.22
C PRO A 18 -10.70 10.38 -2.63
N THR A 19 -10.44 10.72 -1.38
CA THR A 19 -10.96 11.93 -0.70
C THR A 19 -10.40 13.20 -1.34
N GLN A 20 -9.09 13.25 -1.63
CA GLN A 20 -8.49 14.40 -2.30
C GLN A 20 -9.01 14.57 -3.74
N ILE A 21 -9.31 13.45 -4.40
CA ILE A 21 -9.91 13.44 -5.74
C ILE A 21 -11.37 13.93 -5.69
N SER A 22 -12.14 13.50 -4.70
CA SER A 22 -13.55 13.90 -4.55
C SER A 22 -13.67 15.40 -4.29
N GLU A 23 -12.80 15.96 -3.43
CA GLU A 23 -12.66 17.40 -3.20
C GLU A 23 -12.28 18.15 -4.49
N ARG A 24 -11.29 17.65 -5.23
CA ARG A 24 -10.77 18.29 -6.45
C ARG A 24 -11.78 18.27 -7.61
N LEU A 25 -12.61 17.23 -7.69
CA LEU A 25 -13.62 17.07 -8.75
C LEU A 25 -15.01 17.54 -8.32
N GLU A 26 -15.16 18.05 -7.09
CA GLU A 26 -16.43 18.50 -6.51
C GLU A 26 -17.53 17.42 -6.61
N THR A 27 -17.19 16.20 -6.20
CA THR A 27 -18.08 15.04 -6.26
C THR A 27 -18.03 14.22 -4.96
N THR A 28 -18.85 13.18 -4.85
CA THR A 28 -18.87 12.34 -3.65
C THR A 28 -17.77 11.29 -3.71
N ILE A 29 -17.31 10.84 -2.54
CA ILE A 29 -16.27 9.81 -2.48
C ILE A 29 -16.76 8.48 -3.07
N GLU A 30 -18.03 8.15 -2.92
CA GLU A 30 -18.62 6.92 -3.46
C GLU A 30 -18.58 6.95 -4.98
N SER A 31 -18.80 8.12 -5.59
CA SER A 31 -18.61 8.30 -7.02
C SER A 31 -17.16 8.04 -7.41
N ILE A 32 -16.19 8.57 -6.67
CA ILE A 32 -14.76 8.34 -6.97
C ILE A 32 -14.39 6.87 -6.81
N ILE A 33 -14.82 6.20 -5.74
CA ILE A 33 -14.54 4.78 -5.51
C ILE A 33 -15.14 3.92 -6.64
N ASN A 34 -16.35 4.24 -7.10
CA ASN A 34 -16.95 3.58 -8.27
C ASN A 34 -16.13 3.79 -9.55
N GLU A 35 -15.68 5.02 -9.80
CA GLU A 35 -14.83 5.32 -10.96
C GLU A 35 -13.45 4.63 -10.88
N ILE A 36 -12.86 4.52 -9.68
CA ILE A 36 -11.64 3.72 -9.44
C ILE A 36 -11.90 2.26 -9.77
N ALA A 37 -12.99 1.68 -9.28
CA ALA A 37 -13.34 0.28 -9.55
C ALA A 37 -13.51 0.03 -11.05
N MET A 38 -14.15 0.96 -11.77
CA MET A 38 -14.30 0.92 -13.22
C MET A 38 -12.96 1.06 -13.95
N ALA A 39 -12.08 1.96 -13.51
CA ALA A 39 -10.75 2.14 -14.09
C ALA A 39 -9.88 0.88 -13.92
N VAL A 40 -9.96 0.25 -12.75
CA VAL A 40 -9.30 -1.04 -12.48
C VAL A 40 -9.88 -2.16 -13.36
N ALA A 41 -11.20 -2.27 -13.47
CA ALA A 41 -11.85 -3.29 -14.30
C ALA A 41 -11.50 -3.15 -15.79
N LYS A 42 -11.34 -1.92 -16.27
CA LYS A 42 -10.89 -1.61 -17.64
C LYS A 42 -9.38 -1.77 -17.85
N GLY A 43 -8.59 -1.98 -16.79
CA GLY A 43 -7.13 -2.05 -16.85
C GLY A 43 -6.43 -0.72 -17.11
N VAL A 44 -7.10 0.41 -16.83
CA VAL A 44 -6.52 1.76 -16.96
C VAL A 44 -5.51 2.02 -15.83
N ILE A 45 -5.81 1.50 -14.64
CA ILE A 45 -4.92 1.51 -13.46
C ILE A 45 -4.94 0.15 -12.78
N MET A 46 -3.91 -0.13 -12.02
CA MET A 46 -3.80 -1.31 -11.18
C MET A 46 -4.26 -1.03 -9.75
N LYS A 47 -4.73 -2.07 -9.05
CA LYS A 47 -5.08 -1.98 -7.63
C LYS A 47 -3.89 -1.54 -6.76
N SER A 48 -2.67 -1.88 -7.16
CA SER A 48 -1.45 -1.48 -6.47
C SER A 48 -1.18 0.01 -6.59
N GLU A 49 -1.47 0.63 -7.73
CA GLU A 49 -1.36 2.09 -7.89
C GLU A 49 -2.31 2.81 -6.92
N VAL A 50 -3.55 2.33 -6.83
CA VAL A 50 -4.53 2.84 -5.84
C VAL A 50 -4.03 2.62 -4.41
N LEU A 51 -3.51 1.42 -4.12
CA LEU A 51 -2.94 1.09 -2.81
C LEU A 51 -1.78 2.03 -2.46
N PHE A 52 -0.87 2.31 -3.39
CA PHE A 52 0.28 3.19 -3.16
C PHE A 52 -0.14 4.64 -2.91
N ALA A 53 -1.13 5.15 -3.64
CA ALA A 53 -1.69 6.48 -3.38
C ALA A 53 -2.28 6.56 -1.95
N LEU A 54 -3.04 5.56 -1.53
CA LEU A 54 -3.58 5.46 -0.17
C LEU A 54 -2.49 5.29 0.89
N GLN A 55 -1.48 4.45 0.66
CA GLN A 55 -0.36 4.29 1.59
C GLN A 55 0.44 5.58 1.76
N ALA A 56 0.61 6.36 0.69
CA ALA A 56 1.24 7.67 0.78
C ALA A 56 0.42 8.63 1.64
N HIS A 57 -0.91 8.62 1.46
CA HIS A 57 -1.85 9.42 2.26
C HIS A 57 -1.83 9.03 3.75
N TYR A 58 -1.87 7.73 4.04
CA TYR A 58 -1.90 7.18 5.40
C TYR A 58 -0.51 6.85 5.98
N LYS A 59 0.58 7.34 5.36
CA LYS A 59 1.96 6.94 5.72
C LYS A 59 2.30 7.11 7.20
N LYS A 60 1.77 8.15 7.84
CA LYS A 60 1.95 8.40 9.28
C LYS A 60 1.35 7.29 10.16
N TRP A 61 0.33 6.62 9.65
CA TRP A 61 -0.49 5.62 10.33
C TRP A 61 -0.23 4.22 9.82
N ASP A 62 0.84 3.98 9.05
CA ASP A 62 1.11 2.69 8.42
C ASP A 62 1.16 1.54 9.45
N CYS A 63 1.63 1.80 10.67
CA CYS A 63 1.62 0.82 11.78
C CYS A 63 0.21 0.43 12.25
N LEU A 64 -0.79 1.29 12.11
CA LEU A 64 -2.18 1.02 12.45
C LEU A 64 -2.76 -0.02 11.48
N PHE A 65 -2.40 0.09 10.20
CA PHE A 65 -2.91 -0.75 9.12
C PHE A 65 -2.11 -2.04 8.89
N ASN A 66 -0.78 -2.01 9.04
CA ASN A 66 0.09 -3.15 8.73
C ASN A 66 0.51 -3.98 9.95
N GLU A 67 0.77 -3.34 11.10
CA GLU A 67 1.43 -4.01 12.23
C GLU A 67 0.50 -4.27 13.41
N SER A 68 -0.43 -3.35 13.66
CA SER A 68 -1.14 -3.32 14.93
C SER A 68 -2.44 -4.11 14.89
N PHE A 69 -3.29 -4.01 13.84
CA PHE A 69 -4.59 -4.70 13.86
C PHE A 69 -5.19 -4.96 12.46
N PRO A 70 -4.76 -5.99 11.70
CA PRO A 70 -5.46 -6.39 10.47
C PRO A 70 -6.93 -6.77 10.67
N GLY A 71 -7.33 -7.08 11.91
CA GLY A 71 -8.70 -7.41 12.29
C GLY A 71 -9.56 -6.25 12.83
N MET A 72 -9.02 -5.04 13.00
CA MET A 72 -9.80 -3.91 13.55
C MET A 72 -10.82 -3.43 12.51
N PRO A 73 -12.10 -3.22 12.87
CA PRO A 73 -13.11 -2.70 11.95
C PRO A 73 -12.75 -1.29 11.44
N ALA A 74 -13.21 -0.94 10.24
CA ALA A 74 -12.87 0.35 9.62
C ALA A 74 -13.37 1.53 10.45
N GLU A 75 -14.49 1.35 11.11
CA GLU A 75 -15.16 2.29 12.01
C GLU A 75 -14.27 2.61 13.22
N ALA A 76 -13.64 1.59 13.82
CA ALA A 76 -12.73 1.81 14.95
C ALA A 76 -11.43 2.51 14.53
N ILE A 77 -10.95 2.25 13.31
CA ILE A 77 -9.82 2.99 12.74
C ILE A 77 -10.21 4.46 12.52
N LEU A 78 -11.39 4.70 11.96
CA LEU A 78 -11.92 6.04 11.75
C LEU A 78 -12.01 6.81 13.07
N GLU A 79 -12.67 6.25 14.08
CA GLU A 79 -12.80 6.86 15.41
C GLU A 79 -11.43 7.22 16.01
N PHE A 80 -10.44 6.33 15.87
CA PHE A 80 -9.09 6.58 16.33
C PHE A 80 -8.42 7.73 15.57
N LEU A 81 -8.50 7.73 14.24
CA LEU A 81 -7.89 8.77 13.40
C LEU A 81 -8.50 10.15 13.67
N GLU A 82 -9.83 10.22 13.78
CA GLU A 82 -10.54 11.47 14.08
C GLU A 82 -10.19 12.00 15.48
N ALA A 83 -10.07 11.12 16.47
CA ALA A 83 -9.68 11.49 17.83
C ALA A 83 -8.25 12.08 17.89
N VAL A 84 -7.34 11.59 17.05
CA VAL A 84 -5.92 11.99 17.09
C VAL A 84 -5.62 13.19 16.20
N GLU A 85 -6.12 13.22 14.96
CA GLU A 85 -5.80 14.28 13.99
C GLU A 85 -6.74 15.49 14.07
N LYS A 86 -7.90 15.36 14.74
CA LYS A 86 -8.96 16.37 14.73
C LYS A 86 -9.37 16.79 13.31
N LYS A 87 -9.32 15.84 12.39
CA LYS A 87 -9.73 15.96 10.99
C LYS A 87 -10.78 14.91 10.70
N HIS A 88 -11.66 15.22 9.77
CA HIS A 88 -12.62 14.26 9.27
C HIS A 88 -11.93 13.33 8.26
N PHE A 89 -12.17 12.04 8.39
CA PHE A 89 -11.76 11.04 7.42
C PHE A 89 -13.01 10.34 6.88
N ASP A 90 -12.91 9.83 5.67
CA ASP A 90 -14.04 9.14 5.06
C ASP A 90 -13.98 7.64 5.34
N LEU A 91 -15.08 7.08 5.87
CA LEU A 91 -15.19 5.67 6.17
C LEU A 91 -15.00 4.80 4.91
N ALA A 92 -15.54 5.24 3.77
CA ALA A 92 -15.47 4.48 2.53
C ALA A 92 -14.02 4.39 2.01
N GLU A 93 -13.21 5.43 2.21
CA GLU A 93 -11.78 5.40 1.88
C GLU A 93 -11.02 4.40 2.75
N ILE A 94 -11.28 4.41 4.06
CA ILE A 94 -10.65 3.50 5.02
C ILE A 94 -11.04 2.04 4.71
N GLN A 95 -12.31 1.80 4.39
CA GLN A 95 -12.80 0.49 3.97
C GLN A 95 -12.10 0.02 2.69
N LEU A 96 -12.03 0.87 1.65
CA LEU A 96 -11.31 0.56 0.42
C LEU A 96 -9.84 0.25 0.71
N PHE A 97 -9.16 1.04 1.54
CA PHE A 97 -7.76 0.82 1.87
C PHE A 97 -7.55 -0.53 2.55
N LYS A 98 -8.41 -0.90 3.50
CA LYS A 98 -8.38 -2.22 4.15
C LYS A 98 -8.63 -3.36 3.17
N GLU A 99 -9.61 -3.22 2.28
CA GLU A 99 -9.90 -4.23 1.26
C GLU A 99 -8.69 -4.46 0.34
N LEU A 100 -8.03 -3.37 -0.08
CA LEU A 100 -6.81 -3.45 -0.89
C LEU A 100 -5.67 -4.13 -0.13
N LEU A 101 -5.47 -3.81 1.15
CA LEU A 101 -4.48 -4.45 2.01
C LEU A 101 -4.78 -5.95 2.23
N ALA A 102 -6.04 -6.33 2.45
CA ALA A 102 -6.45 -7.73 2.60
C ALA A 102 -6.31 -8.51 1.27
N SER A 103 -6.55 -7.83 0.16
CA SER A 103 -6.44 -8.41 -1.19
C SER A 103 -5.00 -8.68 -1.65
N ARG A 104 -3.98 -8.31 -0.85
CA ARG A 104 -2.55 -8.56 -1.08
C ARG A 104 -2.20 -10.00 -1.43
N THR A 105 -3.11 -10.95 -1.22
CA THR A 105 -2.90 -12.37 -1.54
C THR A 105 -3.34 -12.78 -2.95
N ILE A 106 -4.11 -11.98 -3.72
CA ILE A 106 -4.70 -12.46 -4.98
C ILE A 106 -4.92 -11.34 -6.00
N PHE A 107 -3.92 -10.58 -6.40
CA PHE A 107 -3.98 -9.90 -7.71
C PHE A 107 -2.61 -9.99 -8.35
N GLY A 108 -2.57 -10.37 -9.63
CA GLY A 108 -1.38 -10.68 -10.43
C GLY A 108 -0.47 -9.48 -10.66
N ASP A 109 -0.01 -8.88 -9.58
CA ASP A 109 1.00 -7.85 -9.58
C ASP A 109 2.34 -8.52 -9.32
N LEU A 110 3.07 -8.70 -10.42
CA LEU A 110 4.41 -9.25 -10.40
C LEU A 110 5.31 -8.50 -9.41
N TYR A 111 5.03 -7.21 -9.17
CA TYR A 111 5.72 -6.41 -8.16
C TYR A 111 5.43 -6.83 -6.72
N GLY A 112 4.17 -7.16 -6.39
CA GLY A 112 3.83 -7.68 -5.06
C GLY A 112 4.56 -8.99 -4.78
N LEU A 113 4.57 -9.88 -5.78
CA LEU A 113 5.32 -11.13 -5.72
C LEU A 113 6.84 -10.88 -5.63
N LEU A 114 7.38 -9.93 -6.39
CA LEU A 114 8.80 -9.57 -6.34
C LEU A 114 9.20 -9.02 -4.96
N VAL A 115 8.38 -8.14 -4.37
CA VAL A 115 8.62 -7.60 -3.03
C VAL A 115 8.56 -8.70 -1.97
N GLU A 116 7.60 -9.62 -2.08
CA GLU A 116 7.51 -10.77 -1.17
C GLU A 116 8.73 -11.71 -1.31
N ILE A 117 9.11 -12.02 -2.56
CA ILE A 117 10.32 -12.79 -2.88
C ILE A 117 11.55 -12.09 -2.29
N GLU A 118 11.70 -10.78 -2.48
CA GLU A 118 12.83 -9.99 -2.00
C GLU A 118 12.91 -9.97 -0.47
N CYS A 119 11.80 -9.68 0.21
CA CYS A 119 11.72 -9.69 1.67
C CYS A 119 12.03 -11.08 2.25
N SER A 120 11.50 -12.13 1.60
CA SER A 120 11.74 -13.52 1.99
C SER A 120 13.21 -13.92 1.80
N LEU A 121 13.81 -13.54 0.67
CA LEU A 121 15.24 -13.73 0.39
C LEU A 121 16.11 -13.02 1.41
N HIS A 122 15.87 -11.73 1.67
CA HIS A 122 16.61 -10.96 2.66
C HIS A 122 16.52 -11.60 4.05
N THR A 123 15.34 -12.05 4.46
CA THR A 123 15.16 -12.71 5.75
C THR A 123 15.93 -14.03 5.83
N LYS A 124 15.87 -14.86 4.78
CA LYS A 124 16.58 -16.15 4.72
C LYS A 124 18.10 -15.95 4.69
N ILE A 125 18.60 -15.02 3.88
CA ILE A 125 20.02 -14.66 3.80
C ILE A 125 20.49 -14.13 5.15
N ALA A 126 19.76 -13.19 5.75
CA ALA A 126 20.10 -12.65 7.07
C ALA A 126 20.14 -13.75 8.14
N ARG A 127 19.22 -14.71 8.12
CA ARG A 127 19.22 -15.86 9.03
C ARG A 127 20.45 -16.73 8.80
N ALA A 128 20.73 -17.15 7.56
CA ALA A 128 21.89 -17.98 7.24
C ALA A 128 23.22 -17.30 7.62
N LEU A 129 23.35 -16.00 7.33
CA LEU A 129 24.54 -15.22 7.67
C LEU A 129 24.69 -15.04 9.17
N ARG A 130 23.61 -14.83 9.94
CA ARG A 130 23.68 -14.81 11.42
C ARG A 130 24.06 -16.15 12.03
N THR A 131 23.65 -17.26 11.41
CA THR A 131 24.02 -18.61 11.87
C THR A 131 25.51 -18.89 11.65
N HIS A 132 26.10 -18.40 10.56
CA HIS A 132 27.52 -18.66 10.23
C HIS A 132 28.49 -17.56 10.66
N HIS A 133 28.03 -16.32 10.83
CA HIS A 133 28.84 -15.18 11.21
C HIS A 133 28.24 -14.47 12.43
N ARG A 134 28.98 -14.45 13.54
CA ARG A 134 28.62 -13.68 14.75
C ARG A 134 28.38 -12.20 14.34
N GLY A 135 27.34 -11.58 14.90
CA GLY A 135 26.78 -10.30 14.46
C GLY A 135 27.82 -9.26 14.01
N GLY A 136 27.55 -8.60 12.87
CA GLY A 136 28.47 -7.66 12.23
C GLY A 136 28.92 -8.04 10.82
N TRP A 137 28.35 -9.10 10.22
CA TRP A 137 28.73 -9.62 8.89
C TRP A 137 28.74 -8.57 7.77
N TRP A 138 27.86 -7.57 7.82
CA TRP A 138 27.79 -6.49 6.83
C TRP A 138 28.98 -5.52 6.90
N ARG A 139 29.73 -5.50 8.00
CA ARG A 139 30.96 -4.70 8.17
C ARG A 139 32.20 -5.41 7.62
N SER A 140 32.14 -6.72 7.44
CA SER A 140 33.26 -7.54 6.97
C SER A 140 33.32 -7.67 5.44
N GLY A 141 32.38 -7.03 4.73
CA GLY A 141 32.18 -7.21 3.29
C GLY A 141 31.54 -8.56 2.95
N VAL A 142 31.04 -8.69 1.72
CA VAL A 142 30.49 -9.95 1.20
C VAL A 142 31.59 -11.01 1.22
N PRO A 143 31.41 -12.15 1.93
CA PRO A 143 32.42 -13.22 2.00
C PRO A 143 32.84 -13.70 0.62
N GLU A 144 34.13 -13.97 0.40
CA GLU A 144 34.70 -14.36 -0.91
C GLU A 144 33.96 -15.54 -1.56
N LYS A 145 33.50 -16.51 -0.77
CA LYS A 145 32.73 -17.66 -1.27
C LYS A 145 31.36 -17.31 -1.86
N ALA A 146 30.80 -16.16 -1.51
CA ALA A 146 29.56 -15.64 -2.08
C ALA A 146 29.79 -14.76 -3.32
N ARG A 147 31.06 -14.45 -3.65
CA ARG A 147 31.45 -13.74 -4.88
C ARG A 147 31.73 -14.69 -6.05
N VAL A 148 31.39 -15.96 -5.91
CA VAL A 148 31.67 -16.97 -6.92
C VAL A 148 30.67 -16.82 -8.07
N GLU A 149 31.23 -16.37 -9.20
CA GLU A 149 30.81 -16.55 -10.60
C GLU A 149 29.68 -15.66 -11.14
N GLN A 150 30.09 -14.51 -11.68
CA GLN A 150 29.76 -14.17 -13.07
C GLN A 150 30.84 -14.75 -13.99
#